data_AF-A0A354XL04-F1
#
_entry.id   AF-A0A354XL04-F1
#
_cell.length_a   1.000
_cell.length_b   1.000
_cell.length_c   1.000
_cell.angle_alpha   90.00
_cell.angle_beta   90.00
_cell.angle_gamma   90.00
#
_symmetry.space_group_name_H-M   'P 1'
#
loop_
_entity.id
_entity.type
_entity.pdbx_description
1 polymer ?
#
loop_
_entity_poly.entity_id
_entity_poly.type
_entity_poly.pdbx_seq_one_letter_code
_entity_poly.pdbx_strand_id
1 'polypeptide(L)'
;MAASDLTASLTQRLAQRILILDGGMGTMLQNAQLSEDDFRGERFRDWPSDLKGNNDLLALTCPDVVARIHRDYLEAGADILETNTFNSTRLSQADYGMEDLVPELNRESARLAREVCDAVAAETDIPRYVAGVLGPTSRTASLSPDVNDPAKRNVTFDALRENYYEAASALIEGGADLIMIETIFDTLNAKAAIYALEELFEDLGRRLPVMISGTITDASGRTLSGQTTEAFWNSVRHANPLSVGLNCALGAEELRPYLEELSTKADTFVSAHPNAGLPNEFGEYDQTPEEMAAIVSEFAQSGLVNIIGGCCGSTPEHIRAIADAVRSMAPRKIPERSKACRLSGLEPFNIEADSLFVNVGERTNVTGSARFKRLIVEEDFTTALEVALEQVENGAQIIDINMDEGMLESKEAMVRFLNLIAGEPDIAR
;
A
#
# COMPACT_ATOMS: atom_id res chain seq x y z
N MET A 1 16.53 14.11 15.33
CA MET A 1 15.95 13.28 16.41
C MET A 1 16.34 11.83 16.11
N ALA A 2 16.72 11.00 17.10
CA ALA A 2 17.02 9.59 16.80
C ALA A 2 15.73 8.89 16.34
N ALA A 3 15.82 7.88 15.46
CA ALA A 3 14.63 7.21 14.90
C ALA A 3 13.73 6.58 15.99
N SER A 4 14.32 6.10 17.09
CA SER A 4 13.58 5.60 18.26
C SER A 4 12.73 6.68 18.95
N ASP A 5 13.26 7.90 19.03
CA ASP A 5 12.59 9.03 19.68
C ASP A 5 11.44 9.56 18.82
N LEU A 6 11.61 9.53 17.50
CA LEU A 6 10.58 9.89 16.53
C LEU A 6 9.38 8.93 16.59
N THR A 7 9.63 7.62 16.55
CA THR A 7 8.58 6.59 16.67
C THR A 7 7.81 6.73 17.99
N ALA A 8 8.51 6.98 19.09
CA ALA A 8 7.89 7.19 20.40
C ALA A 8 7.03 8.47 20.43
N SER A 9 7.54 9.58 19.89
CA SER A 9 6.81 10.84 19.78
C SER A 9 5.52 10.69 18.96
N LEU A 10 5.62 10.06 17.79
CA LEU A 10 4.48 9.87 16.88
C LEU A 10 3.43 8.95 17.51
N THR A 11 3.87 7.85 18.13
CA THR A 11 3.01 6.90 18.86
C THR A 11 2.28 7.58 20.03
N GLN A 12 2.98 8.44 20.79
CA GLN A 12 2.39 9.20 21.88
C GLN A 12 1.29 10.14 21.36
N ARG A 13 1.52 10.83 20.24
CA ARG A 13 0.51 11.73 19.65
C ARG A 13 -0.71 10.98 19.14
N LEU A 14 -0.51 9.84 18.46
CA LEU A 14 -1.59 8.97 17.98
C LEU A 14 -2.45 8.41 19.11
N ALA A 15 -1.86 8.18 20.29
CA ALA A 15 -2.58 7.77 21.49
C ALA A 15 -3.38 8.91 22.14
N GLN A 16 -3.01 10.17 21.89
CA GLN A 16 -3.63 11.35 22.50
C GLN A 16 -4.74 11.96 21.64
N ARG A 17 -4.59 11.93 20.31
CA ARG A 17 -5.55 12.51 19.36
C ARG A 17 -5.47 11.83 18.00
N ILE A 18 -6.48 12.08 17.18
CA ILE A 18 -6.45 11.74 15.75
C ILE A 18 -5.47 12.68 15.04
N LEU A 19 -4.54 12.11 14.28
CA LEU A 19 -3.63 12.86 13.42
C LEU A 19 -4.22 13.02 12.02
N ILE A 20 -3.88 14.14 11.38
CA ILE A 20 -4.38 14.47 10.06
C ILE A 20 -3.29 14.16 9.02
N LEU A 21 -3.59 13.30 8.06
CA LEU A 21 -2.81 13.12 6.83
C LEU A 21 -3.27 14.17 5.81
N ASP A 22 -2.42 14.54 4.87
CA ASP A 22 -2.76 15.50 3.82
C ASP A 22 -3.78 14.93 2.80
N GLY A 23 -3.95 15.65 1.69
CA GLY A 23 -4.86 15.30 0.60
C GLY A 23 -4.11 14.89 -0.67
N GLY A 24 -4.83 14.75 -1.77
CA GLY A 24 -4.26 14.31 -3.04
C GLY A 24 -3.31 15.32 -3.69
N MET A 25 -2.00 15.07 -3.60
CA MET A 25 -0.96 15.79 -4.36
C MET A 25 -1.27 15.85 -5.85
N GLY A 26 -1.67 14.72 -6.46
CA GLY A 26 -2.04 14.65 -7.87
C GLY A 26 -3.19 15.58 -8.24
N THR A 27 -4.21 15.73 -7.38
CA THR A 27 -5.33 16.65 -7.59
C THR A 27 -4.86 18.11 -7.60
N MET A 28 -3.99 18.47 -6.66
CA MET A 28 -3.46 19.83 -6.58
C MET A 28 -2.54 20.19 -7.77
N LEU A 29 -1.76 19.22 -8.26
CA LEU A 29 -0.94 19.39 -9.47
C LEU A 29 -1.78 19.49 -10.74
N GLN A 30 -2.88 18.74 -10.85
CA GLN A 30 -3.84 18.88 -11.95
C GLN A 30 -4.48 20.27 -11.95
N ASN A 31 -4.85 20.80 -10.78
CA ASN A 31 -5.42 22.14 -10.63
C ASN A 31 -4.44 23.26 -11.02
N ALA A 32 -3.12 23.00 -10.97
CA ALA A 32 -2.11 23.95 -11.43
C ALA A 32 -2.03 24.06 -12.97
N GLN A 33 -2.72 23.18 -13.71
CA GLN A 33 -2.85 23.20 -15.18
C GLN A 33 -1.50 23.30 -15.92
N LEU A 34 -0.48 22.60 -15.40
CA LEU A 34 0.88 22.63 -15.94
C LEU A 34 0.94 22.08 -17.39
N SER A 35 1.78 22.73 -18.19
CA SER A 35 2.05 22.39 -19.58
C SER A 35 3.19 21.39 -19.71
N GLU A 36 3.34 20.78 -20.89
CA GLU A 36 4.49 19.90 -21.19
C GLU A 36 5.84 20.60 -20.96
N ASP A 37 5.93 21.90 -21.25
CA ASP A 37 7.14 22.70 -21.04
C ASP A 37 7.48 22.81 -19.55
N ASP A 38 6.48 22.88 -18.67
CA ASP A 38 6.68 22.91 -17.21
C ASP A 38 7.19 21.56 -16.68
N PHE A 39 6.64 20.45 -17.20
CA PHE A 39 7.13 19.09 -16.87
C PHE A 39 8.56 18.88 -17.35
N ARG A 40 8.94 19.41 -18.52
CA ARG A 40 10.31 19.31 -19.05
C ARG A 40 11.29 20.20 -18.29
N GLY A 41 10.86 21.40 -17.90
CA GLY A 41 11.73 22.44 -17.38
C GLY A 41 12.92 22.72 -18.32
N GLU A 42 14.02 23.21 -17.77
CA GLU A 42 15.25 23.40 -18.55
C GLU A 42 15.99 22.08 -18.81
N ARG A 43 16.01 21.19 -17.80
CA ARG A 43 16.84 19.98 -17.79
C ARG A 43 16.39 18.91 -18.78
N PHE A 44 15.08 18.78 -19.04
CA PHE A 44 14.51 17.71 -19.86
C PHE A 44 13.86 18.22 -21.14
N ARG A 45 14.23 19.43 -21.61
CA ARG A 45 13.67 20.05 -22.81
C ARG A 45 13.69 19.12 -24.02
N ASP A 46 14.82 18.45 -24.26
CA ASP A 46 15.04 17.58 -25.41
C ASP A 46 14.76 16.09 -25.13
N TRP A 47 14.02 15.77 -24.04
CA TRP A 47 13.68 14.39 -23.71
C TRP A 47 12.83 13.74 -24.82
N PRO A 48 13.09 12.48 -25.22
CA PRO A 48 12.55 11.90 -26.46
C PRO A 48 11.05 11.55 -26.43
N SER A 49 10.41 11.56 -25.27
CA SER A 49 8.99 11.25 -25.06
C SER A 49 8.29 12.37 -24.29
N ASP A 50 6.95 12.39 -24.32
CA ASP A 50 6.15 13.28 -23.49
C ASP A 50 6.37 12.99 -22.00
N LEU A 51 6.43 14.05 -21.18
CA LEU A 51 6.64 13.96 -19.74
C LEU A 51 5.44 14.39 -18.91
N LYS A 52 4.46 15.07 -19.52
CA LYS A 52 3.20 15.42 -18.88
C LYS A 52 2.51 14.16 -18.35
N GLY A 53 2.15 14.22 -17.07
CA GLY A 53 1.59 13.10 -16.31
C GLY A 53 2.58 12.43 -15.37
N ASN A 54 3.89 12.60 -15.56
CA ASN A 54 4.91 12.19 -14.59
C ASN A 54 4.98 13.21 -13.43
N ASN A 55 3.95 13.23 -12.57
CA ASN A 55 3.81 14.23 -11.52
C ASN A 55 5.00 14.25 -10.55
N ASP A 56 5.62 13.10 -10.29
CA ASP A 56 6.81 12.95 -9.47
C ASP A 56 7.98 13.82 -9.96
N LEU A 57 8.12 13.98 -11.28
CA LEU A 57 9.17 14.81 -11.90
C LEU A 57 9.10 16.28 -11.49
N LEU A 58 7.91 16.76 -11.12
CA LEU A 58 7.68 18.15 -10.76
C LEU A 58 8.39 18.56 -9.47
N ALA A 59 8.86 17.61 -8.65
CA ALA A 59 9.76 17.91 -7.55
C ALA A 59 11.12 18.47 -8.04
N LEU A 60 11.54 18.14 -9.27
CA LEU A 60 12.78 18.64 -9.87
C LEU A 60 12.54 19.86 -10.76
N THR A 61 11.46 19.86 -11.54
CA THR A 61 11.23 20.91 -12.56
C THR A 61 10.37 22.06 -12.06
N CYS A 62 9.48 21.80 -11.10
CA CYS A 62 8.55 22.77 -10.52
C CYS A 62 8.55 22.72 -8.96
N PRO A 63 9.73 22.74 -8.29
CA PRO A 63 9.82 22.55 -6.84
C PRO A 63 8.99 23.56 -6.04
N ASP A 64 8.89 24.81 -6.51
CA ASP A 64 8.10 25.86 -5.86
C ASP A 64 6.60 25.54 -5.84
N VAL A 65 6.08 24.86 -6.86
CA VAL A 65 4.67 24.44 -6.93
C VAL A 65 4.43 23.33 -5.92
N VAL A 66 5.29 22.32 -5.87
CA VAL A 66 5.21 21.19 -4.93
C VAL A 66 5.31 21.69 -3.48
N ALA A 67 6.29 22.55 -3.20
CA ALA A 67 6.48 23.13 -1.87
C ALA A 67 5.29 23.98 -1.40
N ARG A 68 4.66 24.74 -2.33
CA ARG A 68 3.44 25.49 -2.03
C ARG A 68 2.29 24.55 -1.65
N ILE A 69 2.07 23.48 -2.41
CA ILE A 69 1.01 22.49 -2.14
C ILE A 69 1.19 21.86 -0.75
N HIS A 70 2.42 21.46 -0.41
CA HIS A 70 2.74 20.96 0.94
C HIS A 70 2.40 21.97 2.03
N ARG A 71 2.77 23.25 1.84
CA ARG A 71 2.46 24.31 2.80
C ARG A 71 0.94 24.50 2.94
N ASP A 72 0.20 24.50 1.83
CA ASP A 72 -1.25 24.67 1.83
C ASP A 72 -1.94 23.58 2.67
N TYR A 73 -1.49 22.32 2.58
CA TYR A 73 -2.01 21.22 3.41
C TYR A 73 -1.64 21.35 4.90
N LEU A 74 -0.41 21.78 5.22
CA LEU A 74 -0.03 22.03 6.61
C LEU A 74 -0.83 23.18 7.24
N GLU A 75 -1.09 24.23 6.48
CA GLU A 75 -1.93 25.37 6.88
C GLU A 75 -3.41 25.00 6.98
N ALA A 76 -3.86 23.96 6.25
CA ALA A 76 -5.17 23.35 6.41
C ALA A 76 -5.30 22.49 7.68
N GLY A 77 -4.19 22.02 8.25
CA GLY A 77 -4.18 21.26 9.50
C GLY A 77 -3.54 19.89 9.42
N ALA A 78 -2.93 19.51 8.30
CA ALA A 78 -2.21 18.24 8.16
C ALA A 78 -1.05 18.13 9.16
N ASP A 79 -0.97 17.01 9.87
CA ASP A 79 0.13 16.65 10.76
C ASP A 79 1.23 15.87 10.03
N ILE A 80 0.85 15.10 9.01
CA ILE A 80 1.71 14.25 8.20
C ILE A 80 1.52 14.66 6.74
N LEU A 81 2.62 14.93 6.04
CA LEU A 81 2.65 15.16 4.60
C LEU A 81 3.15 13.92 3.87
N GLU A 82 2.50 13.56 2.78
CA GLU A 82 3.01 12.61 1.80
C GLU A 82 4.07 13.26 0.91
N THR A 83 5.15 12.55 0.59
CA THR A 83 6.09 13.00 -0.46
C THR A 83 5.48 12.83 -1.84
N ASN A 84 5.82 13.71 -2.79
CA ASN A 84 5.46 13.56 -4.21
C ASN A 84 6.30 12.46 -4.88
N THR A 85 6.09 11.20 -4.48
CA THR A 85 6.91 10.04 -4.88
C THR A 85 6.11 8.79 -5.21
N PHE A 86 4.81 8.92 -5.47
CA PHE A 86 3.92 7.78 -5.73
C PHE A 86 4.42 6.86 -6.85
N ASN A 87 5.02 7.43 -7.91
CA ASN A 87 5.59 6.70 -9.05
C ASN A 87 7.12 6.81 -9.13
N SER A 88 7.80 7.23 -8.06
CA SER A 88 9.26 7.39 -8.02
C SER A 88 9.95 6.05 -7.79
N THR A 89 9.71 5.10 -8.68
CA THR A 89 10.35 3.78 -8.68
C THR A 89 10.81 3.43 -10.09
N ARG A 90 11.82 2.56 -10.24
CA ARG A 90 12.37 2.23 -11.57
C ARG A 90 11.30 1.66 -12.49
N LEU A 91 10.41 0.81 -11.96
CA LEU A 91 9.35 0.20 -12.76
C LEU A 91 8.36 1.21 -13.33
N SER A 92 7.95 2.20 -12.54
CA SER A 92 7.05 3.27 -13.01
C SER A 92 7.78 4.29 -13.90
N GLN A 93 9.00 4.68 -13.54
CA GLN A 93 9.78 5.65 -14.33
C GLN A 93 10.25 5.10 -15.67
N ALA A 94 10.27 3.77 -15.86
CA ALA A 94 10.53 3.13 -17.15
C ALA A 94 9.51 3.50 -18.23
N ASP A 95 8.27 3.84 -17.85
CA ASP A 95 7.24 4.30 -18.78
C ASP A 95 7.62 5.66 -19.43
N TYR A 96 8.53 6.41 -18.79
CA TYR A 96 9.10 7.67 -19.26
C TYR A 96 10.59 7.57 -19.65
N GLY A 97 11.21 6.40 -19.51
CA GLY A 97 12.66 6.18 -19.71
C GLY A 97 13.57 6.86 -18.67
N MET A 98 13.03 7.20 -17.49
CA MET A 98 13.65 8.03 -16.46
C MET A 98 14.15 7.24 -15.24
N GLU A 99 14.40 5.94 -15.38
CA GLU A 99 14.73 5.06 -14.25
C GLU A 99 15.94 5.53 -13.45
N ASP A 100 16.92 6.15 -14.09
CA ASP A 100 18.14 6.64 -13.44
C ASP A 100 17.92 7.88 -12.56
N LEU A 101 16.76 8.54 -12.67
CA LEU A 101 16.38 9.67 -11.82
C LEU A 101 15.73 9.23 -10.51
N VAL A 102 15.39 7.96 -10.32
CA VAL A 102 14.65 7.45 -9.15
C VAL A 102 15.29 7.86 -7.82
N PRO A 103 16.61 7.72 -7.60
CA PRO A 103 17.22 8.20 -6.36
C PRO A 103 17.11 9.71 -6.17
N GLU A 104 17.17 10.49 -7.24
CA GLU A 104 17.10 11.95 -7.17
C GLU A 104 15.66 12.43 -6.91
N LEU A 105 14.67 11.86 -7.62
CA LEU A 105 13.25 12.15 -7.43
C LEU A 105 12.83 11.94 -5.97
N ASN A 106 13.14 10.77 -5.41
CA ASN A 106 12.79 10.46 -4.03
C ASN A 106 13.49 11.38 -3.02
N ARG A 107 14.80 11.61 -3.19
CA ARG A 107 15.59 12.43 -2.26
C ARG A 107 15.11 13.88 -2.27
N GLU A 108 14.89 14.47 -3.45
CA GLU A 108 14.46 15.86 -3.56
C GLU A 108 13.00 16.06 -3.13
N SER A 109 12.09 15.14 -3.48
CA SER A 109 10.71 15.18 -2.97
C SER A 109 10.65 15.13 -1.44
N ALA A 110 11.42 14.22 -0.82
CA ALA A 110 11.50 14.13 0.63
C ALA A 110 12.14 15.38 1.27
N ARG A 111 13.21 15.91 0.66
CA ARG A 111 13.87 17.15 1.13
C ARG A 111 12.91 18.34 1.11
N LEU A 112 12.16 18.51 0.01
CA LEU A 112 11.18 19.59 -0.12
C LEU A 112 10.08 19.49 0.95
N ALA A 113 9.49 18.32 1.12
CA ALA A 113 8.48 18.10 2.16
C ALA A 113 9.04 18.38 3.58
N ARG A 114 10.29 17.95 3.85
CA ARG A 114 10.98 18.17 5.12
C ARG A 114 11.21 19.64 5.42
N GLU A 115 11.69 20.40 4.44
CA GLU A 115 11.93 21.84 4.59
C GLU A 115 10.64 22.61 4.89
N VAL A 116 9.55 22.26 4.21
CA VAL A 116 8.24 22.88 4.43
C VAL A 116 7.68 22.51 5.82
N CYS A 117 7.78 21.23 6.22
CA CYS A 117 7.42 20.79 7.56
C CYS A 117 8.21 21.51 8.66
N ASP A 118 9.53 21.68 8.48
CA ASP A 118 10.39 22.37 9.45
C ASP A 118 10.04 23.85 9.58
N ALA A 119 9.80 24.53 8.46
CA ALA A 119 9.39 25.93 8.45
C ALA A 119 8.07 26.13 9.21
N VAL A 120 7.03 25.34 8.88
CA VAL A 120 5.72 25.46 9.54
C VAL A 120 5.78 25.01 11.01
N ALA A 121 6.58 24.00 11.34
CA ALA A 121 6.79 23.60 12.73
C ALA A 121 7.45 24.72 13.54
N ALA A 122 8.43 25.43 12.99
CA ALA A 122 9.05 26.58 13.64
C ALA A 122 8.08 27.78 13.80
N GLU A 123 7.15 27.96 12.86
CA GLU A 123 6.10 28.99 12.92
C GLU A 123 5.00 28.69 13.95
N THR A 124 4.66 27.42 14.15
CA THR A 124 3.48 26.99 14.93
C THR A 124 3.80 26.29 16.25
N ASP A 125 5.04 25.88 16.47
CA ASP A 125 5.49 24.99 17.57
C ASP A 125 4.76 23.63 17.59
N ILE A 126 4.11 23.25 16.49
CA ILE A 126 3.44 21.97 16.30
C ILE A 126 4.34 21.09 15.42
N PRO A 127 4.80 19.92 15.89
CA PRO A 127 5.63 19.06 15.06
C PRO A 127 4.88 18.56 13.83
N ARG A 128 5.56 18.52 12.68
CA ARG A 128 5.04 18.01 11.40
C ARG A 128 5.93 16.88 10.90
N TYR A 129 5.32 15.88 10.27
CA TYR A 129 6.01 14.67 9.82
C TYR A 129 5.95 14.50 8.31
N VAL A 130 6.99 13.88 7.75
CA VAL A 130 7.07 13.53 6.33
C VAL A 130 6.94 12.01 6.16
N ALA A 131 5.92 11.58 5.43
CA ALA A 131 5.74 10.21 4.98
C ALA A 131 6.33 10.03 3.58
N GLY A 132 7.44 9.29 3.50
CA GLY A 132 8.01 8.85 2.24
C GLY A 132 7.11 7.81 1.59
N VAL A 133 6.45 8.17 0.49
CA VAL A 133 5.45 7.33 -0.19
C VAL A 133 6.13 6.36 -1.15
N LEU A 134 5.80 5.08 -1.01
CA LEU A 134 6.07 4.00 -1.96
C LEU A 134 4.74 3.54 -2.54
N GLY A 135 4.46 3.91 -3.80
CA GLY A 135 3.26 3.45 -4.51
C GLY A 135 3.37 1.99 -5.00
N PRO A 136 2.29 1.44 -5.58
CA PRO A 136 2.20 0.03 -5.92
C PRO A 136 2.90 -0.36 -7.24
N THR A 137 3.50 0.61 -7.95
CA THR A 137 4.09 0.51 -9.31
C THR A 137 3.07 0.24 -10.43
N SER A 138 3.52 0.29 -11.69
CA SER A 138 2.72 -0.06 -12.88
C SER A 138 2.62 -1.58 -13.14
N ARG A 139 3.22 -2.43 -12.30
CA ARG A 139 3.32 -3.89 -12.50
C ARG A 139 2.81 -4.68 -11.30
N THR A 140 2.42 -5.94 -11.52
CA THR A 140 1.75 -6.78 -10.50
C THR A 140 2.45 -8.12 -10.40
N ALA A 141 2.82 -8.55 -9.19
CA ALA A 141 3.46 -9.84 -8.97
C ALA A 141 2.46 -11.00 -8.77
N SER A 142 1.22 -10.72 -8.38
CA SER A 142 0.21 -11.76 -8.16
C SER A 142 -0.71 -12.01 -9.35
N LEU A 143 -0.86 -11.05 -10.27
CA LEU A 143 -1.77 -11.14 -11.42
C LEU A 143 -1.01 -11.36 -12.73
N SER A 144 -1.60 -12.14 -13.64
CA SER A 144 -1.06 -12.31 -14.99
C SER A 144 -1.44 -11.14 -15.89
N PRO A 145 -0.49 -10.60 -16.68
CA PRO A 145 -0.79 -9.62 -17.72
C PRO A 145 -1.35 -10.27 -18.99
N ASP A 146 -1.40 -11.61 -19.06
CA ASP A 146 -1.72 -12.37 -20.28
C ASP A 146 -2.85 -13.36 -20.01
N VAL A 147 -4.01 -13.11 -20.62
CA VAL A 147 -5.21 -13.95 -20.47
C VAL A 147 -5.01 -15.38 -20.97
N ASN A 148 -4.01 -15.62 -21.84
CA ASN A 148 -3.73 -16.95 -22.38
C ASN A 148 -2.69 -17.72 -21.56
N ASP A 149 -1.99 -17.05 -20.63
CA ASP A 149 -1.04 -17.68 -19.71
C ASP A 149 -1.26 -17.16 -18.29
N PRO A 150 -2.20 -17.77 -17.53
CA PRO A 150 -2.52 -17.34 -16.17
C PRO A 150 -1.33 -17.47 -15.19
N ALA A 151 -0.28 -18.23 -15.55
CA ALA A 151 0.92 -18.39 -14.73
C ALA A 151 1.97 -17.29 -14.94
N LYS A 152 1.87 -16.52 -16.02
CA LYS A 152 2.84 -15.48 -16.38
C LYS A 152 2.78 -14.30 -15.41
N ARG A 153 3.92 -13.66 -15.16
CA ARG A 153 4.04 -12.40 -14.39
C ARG A 153 4.92 -11.41 -15.14
N ASN A 154 4.63 -10.12 -15.04
CA ASN A 154 5.42 -9.04 -15.69
C ASN A 154 6.56 -8.51 -14.82
N VAL A 155 6.62 -8.97 -13.57
CA VAL A 155 7.65 -8.61 -12.59
C VAL A 155 7.86 -9.75 -11.60
N THR A 156 9.06 -9.85 -11.03
CA THR A 156 9.40 -10.83 -9.99
C THR A 156 9.45 -10.16 -8.62
N PHE A 157 9.37 -10.97 -7.56
CA PHE A 157 9.52 -10.50 -6.18
C PHE A 157 10.88 -9.80 -5.97
N ASP A 158 11.98 -10.39 -6.47
CA ASP A 158 13.32 -9.81 -6.36
C ASP A 158 13.44 -8.46 -7.09
N ALA A 159 12.84 -8.32 -8.27
CA ALA A 159 12.84 -7.06 -9.00
C ALA A 159 12.07 -5.97 -8.24
N LEU A 160 10.93 -6.32 -7.61
CA LEU A 160 10.19 -5.39 -6.75
C LEU A 160 10.98 -5.04 -5.49
N ARG A 161 11.65 -6.01 -4.87
CA ARG A 161 12.52 -5.80 -3.71
C ARG A 161 13.58 -4.74 -4.01
N GLU A 162 14.35 -4.92 -5.09
CA GLU A 162 15.38 -3.98 -5.51
C GLU A 162 14.81 -2.59 -5.85
N ASN A 163 13.67 -2.57 -6.54
CA ASN A 163 12.94 -1.36 -6.91
C ASN A 163 12.50 -0.54 -5.68
N TYR A 164 11.97 -1.19 -4.65
CA TYR A 164 11.55 -0.54 -3.42
C TYR A 164 12.72 -0.17 -2.52
N TYR A 165 13.79 -0.98 -2.48
CA TYR A 165 14.99 -0.69 -1.70
C TYR A 165 15.64 0.63 -2.17
N GLU A 166 15.83 0.80 -3.48
CA GLU A 166 16.43 2.01 -4.06
C GLU A 166 15.60 3.27 -3.72
N ALA A 167 14.28 3.21 -3.93
CA ALA A 167 13.38 4.31 -3.66
C ALA A 167 13.36 4.67 -2.16
N ALA A 168 13.21 3.67 -1.29
CA ALA A 168 13.17 3.86 0.16
C ALA A 168 14.49 4.43 0.71
N SER A 169 15.64 3.95 0.23
CA SER A 169 16.94 4.48 0.64
C SER A 169 17.03 5.99 0.34
N ALA A 170 16.63 6.40 -0.86
CA ALA A 170 16.64 7.81 -1.26
C ALA A 170 15.64 8.67 -0.50
N LEU A 171 14.43 8.16 -0.19
CA LEU A 171 13.45 8.85 0.67
C LEU A 171 14.03 9.12 2.07
N ILE A 172 14.69 8.13 2.66
CA ILE A 172 15.31 8.25 3.98
C ILE A 172 16.47 9.24 3.96
N GLU A 173 17.29 9.22 2.90
CA GLU A 173 18.36 10.21 2.70
C GLU A 173 17.82 11.64 2.57
N GLY A 174 16.68 11.80 1.90
CA GLY A 174 16.01 13.09 1.74
C GLY A 174 15.33 13.63 3.01
N GLY A 175 15.24 12.82 4.07
CA GLY A 175 14.75 13.26 5.37
C GLY A 175 13.30 12.86 5.68
N ALA A 176 12.78 11.81 5.05
CA ALA A 176 11.51 11.21 5.45
C ALA A 176 11.56 10.75 6.93
N ASP A 177 10.47 11.01 7.66
CA ASP A 177 10.32 10.62 9.07
C ASP A 177 9.80 9.18 9.21
N LEU A 178 8.92 8.80 8.29
CA LEU A 178 8.33 7.47 8.19
C LEU A 178 8.19 7.07 6.72
N ILE A 179 8.00 5.79 6.47
CA ILE A 179 7.72 5.28 5.11
C ILE A 179 6.29 4.78 5.05
N MET A 180 5.58 5.10 3.97
CA MET A 180 4.23 4.60 3.71
C MET A 180 4.20 3.78 2.44
N ILE A 181 3.78 2.52 2.55
CA ILE A 181 3.45 1.68 1.39
C ILE A 181 1.96 1.85 1.14
N GLU A 182 1.60 2.55 0.07
CA GLU A 182 0.24 3.05 -0.14
C GLU A 182 -0.43 2.49 -1.39
N THR A 183 -1.76 2.55 -1.42
CA THR A 183 -2.60 2.14 -2.55
C THR A 183 -2.28 0.72 -2.98
N ILE A 184 -2.12 -0.17 -2.00
CA ILE A 184 -1.76 -1.56 -2.24
C ILE A 184 -2.95 -2.26 -2.89
N PHE A 185 -2.89 -2.41 -4.20
CA PHE A 185 -3.82 -3.23 -4.96
C PHE A 185 -3.37 -4.71 -5.02
N ASP A 186 -2.07 -4.97 -4.88
CA ASP A 186 -1.44 -6.29 -4.91
C ASP A 186 -0.58 -6.50 -3.66
N THR A 187 -1.04 -7.40 -2.77
CA THR A 187 -0.36 -7.68 -1.50
C THR A 187 1.03 -8.29 -1.71
N LEU A 188 1.29 -8.99 -2.82
CA LEU A 188 2.63 -9.53 -3.09
C LEU A 188 3.65 -8.42 -3.38
N ASN A 189 3.22 -7.34 -4.06
CA ASN A 189 4.04 -6.14 -4.22
C ASN A 189 4.36 -5.51 -2.86
N ALA A 190 3.34 -5.35 -2.00
CA ALA A 190 3.54 -4.82 -0.66
C ALA A 190 4.49 -5.69 0.18
N LYS A 191 4.44 -7.02 0.06
CA LYS A 191 5.39 -7.91 0.73
C LYS A 191 6.81 -7.75 0.22
N ALA A 192 7.01 -7.46 -1.06
CA ALA A 192 8.33 -7.13 -1.60
C ALA A 192 8.84 -5.78 -1.07
N ALA A 193 7.96 -4.77 -0.97
CA ALA A 193 8.28 -3.49 -0.33
C ALA A 193 8.64 -3.65 1.16
N ILE A 194 7.85 -4.43 1.91
CA ILE A 194 8.14 -4.76 3.32
C ILE A 194 9.50 -5.40 3.44
N TYR A 195 9.79 -6.43 2.63
CA TYR A 195 11.08 -7.11 2.66
C TYR A 195 12.24 -6.14 2.38
N ALA A 196 12.09 -5.28 1.36
CA ALA A 196 13.08 -4.26 1.03
C ALA A 196 13.33 -3.27 2.18
N LEU A 197 12.27 -2.87 2.89
CA LEU A 197 12.40 -2.00 4.06
C LEU A 197 13.10 -2.70 5.23
N GLU A 198 12.78 -3.97 5.51
CA GLU A 198 13.47 -4.73 6.56
C GLU A 198 14.98 -4.86 6.25
N GLU A 199 15.34 -5.22 5.01
CA GLU A 199 16.74 -5.27 4.54
C GLU A 199 17.43 -3.90 4.72
N LEU A 200 16.77 -2.82 4.29
CA LEU A 200 17.28 -1.46 4.44
C LEU A 200 17.45 -1.03 5.91
N PHE A 201 16.52 -1.39 6.79
CA PHE A 201 16.62 -1.06 8.21
C PHE A 201 17.74 -1.81 8.91
N GLU A 202 18.01 -3.06 8.50
CA GLU A 202 19.18 -3.82 8.95
C GLU A 202 20.47 -3.13 8.51
N ASP A 203 20.57 -2.76 7.23
CA ASP A 203 21.75 -2.07 6.66
C ASP A 203 22.02 -0.70 7.29
N LEU A 204 20.96 0.06 7.58
CA LEU A 204 21.06 1.37 8.25
C LEU A 204 21.30 1.26 9.76
N GLY A 205 21.10 0.08 10.36
CA GLY A 205 21.14 -0.12 11.80
C GLY A 205 20.06 0.67 12.57
N ARG A 206 18.99 1.11 11.88
CA ARG A 206 17.87 1.84 12.47
C ARG A 206 16.58 1.58 11.69
N ARG A 207 15.45 1.55 12.40
CA ARG A 207 14.11 1.39 11.84
C ARG A 207 13.33 2.71 11.90
N LEU A 208 12.72 3.09 10.78
CA LEU A 208 11.69 4.14 10.76
C LEU A 208 10.30 3.54 10.98
N PRO A 209 9.32 4.31 11.48
CA PRO A 209 7.92 3.87 11.45
C PRO A 209 7.49 3.55 10.02
N VAL A 210 6.67 2.51 9.87
CA VAL A 210 6.09 2.10 8.58
C VAL A 210 4.57 2.21 8.66
N MET A 211 3.96 2.87 7.67
CA MET A 211 2.52 2.86 7.43
C MET A 211 2.23 1.95 6.24
N ILE A 212 1.12 1.22 6.30
CA ILE A 212 0.68 0.33 5.23
C ILE A 212 -0.77 0.65 4.91
N SER A 213 -1.08 0.99 3.66
CA SER A 213 -2.44 1.31 3.24
C SER A 213 -2.87 0.47 2.04
N GLY A 214 -3.91 -0.35 2.25
CA GLY A 214 -4.55 -1.15 1.21
C GLY A 214 -5.56 -0.35 0.40
N THR A 215 -5.92 -0.83 -0.79
CA THR A 215 -7.06 -0.28 -1.53
C THR A 215 -8.06 -1.40 -1.86
N ILE A 216 -9.33 -1.15 -1.54
CA ILE A 216 -10.45 -2.04 -1.86
C ILE A 216 -11.08 -1.51 -3.14
N THR A 217 -11.09 -2.31 -4.20
CA THR A 217 -11.36 -1.80 -5.55
C THR A 217 -12.84 -1.57 -5.82
N ASP A 218 -13.73 -2.31 -5.15
CA ASP A 218 -15.17 -2.22 -5.34
C ASP A 218 -15.96 -2.75 -4.13
N ALA A 219 -17.28 -2.74 -4.24
CA ALA A 219 -18.21 -3.20 -3.20
C ALA A 219 -18.13 -4.71 -2.86
N SER A 220 -17.31 -5.50 -3.57
CA SER A 220 -17.02 -6.88 -3.17
C SER A 220 -16.15 -6.97 -1.92
N GLY A 221 -15.49 -5.87 -1.53
CA GLY A 221 -14.65 -5.82 -0.33
C GLY A 221 -13.28 -6.48 -0.50
N ARG A 222 -12.78 -6.53 -1.73
CA ARG A 222 -11.50 -7.16 -2.06
C ARG A 222 -10.52 -6.16 -2.67
N THR A 223 -9.23 -6.41 -2.47
CA THR A 223 -8.16 -5.78 -3.25
C THR A 223 -8.24 -6.22 -4.71
N LEU A 224 -7.49 -5.58 -5.60
CA LEU A 224 -7.40 -6.02 -7.00
C LEU A 224 -6.86 -7.46 -7.12
N SER A 225 -5.95 -7.85 -6.22
CA SER A 225 -5.45 -9.23 -6.09
C SER A 225 -6.43 -10.18 -5.39
N GLY A 226 -7.67 -9.76 -5.10
CA GLY A 226 -8.75 -10.61 -4.58
C GLY A 226 -8.76 -10.83 -3.07
N GLN A 227 -7.89 -10.18 -2.29
CA GLN A 227 -7.83 -10.39 -0.83
C GLN A 227 -8.90 -9.59 -0.08
N THR A 228 -9.55 -10.21 0.90
CA THR A 228 -10.41 -9.49 1.86
C THR A 228 -9.59 -8.69 2.88
N THR A 229 -10.24 -7.81 3.63
CA THR A 229 -9.56 -6.92 4.60
C THR A 229 -8.77 -7.67 5.67
N GLU A 230 -9.35 -8.68 6.32
CA GLU A 230 -8.64 -9.44 7.36
C GLU A 230 -7.53 -10.31 6.76
N ALA A 231 -7.72 -10.83 5.53
CA ALA A 231 -6.69 -11.58 4.79
C ALA A 231 -5.47 -10.69 4.48
N PHE A 232 -5.72 -9.48 3.98
CA PHE A 232 -4.70 -8.47 3.75
C PHE A 232 -3.92 -8.16 5.04
N TRP A 233 -4.63 -7.91 6.14
CA TRP A 233 -3.99 -7.63 7.42
C TRP A 233 -3.13 -8.81 7.92
N ASN A 234 -3.64 -10.04 7.87
CA ASN A 234 -2.89 -11.24 8.21
C ASN A 234 -1.62 -11.38 7.34
N SER A 235 -1.70 -10.99 6.08
CA SER A 235 -0.60 -11.05 5.12
C SER A 235 0.52 -10.05 5.39
N VAL A 236 0.21 -8.86 5.95
CA VAL A 236 1.19 -7.76 6.11
C VAL A 236 1.59 -7.46 7.55
N ARG A 237 0.88 -7.98 8.56
CA ARG A 237 1.14 -7.69 9.99
C ARG A 237 2.56 -7.98 10.47
N HIS A 238 3.26 -8.89 9.80
CA HIS A 238 4.64 -9.26 10.12
C HIS A 238 5.62 -8.09 9.96
N ALA A 239 5.24 -7.04 9.21
CA ALA A 239 5.99 -5.79 9.10
C ALA A 239 5.99 -4.95 10.39
N ASN A 240 5.20 -5.32 11.42
CA ASN A 240 5.01 -4.54 12.65
C ASN A 240 4.80 -3.03 12.35
N PRO A 241 3.83 -2.67 11.48
CA PRO A 241 3.67 -1.29 11.05
C PRO A 241 3.16 -0.42 12.20
N LEU A 242 3.51 0.87 12.17
CA LEU A 242 2.92 1.89 13.03
C LEU A 242 1.41 1.99 12.79
N SER A 243 0.98 1.94 11.53
CA SER A 243 -0.45 1.89 11.22
C SER A 243 -0.73 1.02 10.00
N VAL A 244 -1.94 0.48 9.97
CA VAL A 244 -2.54 -0.16 8.79
C VAL A 244 -3.83 0.57 8.44
N GLY A 245 -4.08 0.79 7.16
CA GLY A 245 -5.27 1.53 6.74
C GLY A 245 -5.79 1.15 5.38
N LEU A 246 -6.78 1.90 4.95
CA LEU A 246 -7.35 1.81 3.61
C LEU A 246 -7.45 3.19 2.97
N ASN A 247 -7.20 3.25 1.67
CA ASN A 247 -7.26 4.49 0.89
C ASN A 247 -7.74 4.28 -0.53
N CYS A 248 -8.15 5.39 -1.16
CA CYS A 248 -8.56 5.46 -2.55
C CYS A 248 -9.73 4.52 -2.92
N ALA A 249 -9.99 4.41 -4.23
CA ALA A 249 -11.01 3.61 -4.93
C ALA A 249 -12.47 3.85 -4.52
N LEU A 250 -12.79 3.70 -3.23
CA LEU A 250 -14.10 3.91 -2.66
C LEU A 250 -14.24 5.31 -2.05
N GLY A 251 -15.47 5.82 -2.09
CA GLY A 251 -15.86 6.95 -1.26
C GLY A 251 -15.90 6.56 0.23
N ALA A 252 -16.04 7.57 1.09
CA ALA A 252 -16.05 7.34 2.53
C ALA A 252 -17.23 6.45 2.99
N GLU A 253 -18.42 6.57 2.40
CA GLU A 253 -19.56 5.74 2.80
C GLU A 253 -19.32 4.25 2.50
N GLU A 254 -18.79 3.95 1.31
CA GLU A 254 -18.52 2.59 0.87
C GLU A 254 -17.32 1.95 1.58
N LEU A 255 -16.36 2.76 2.04
CA LEU A 255 -15.18 2.29 2.75
C LEU A 255 -15.47 1.83 4.18
N ARG A 256 -16.52 2.40 4.81
CA ARG A 256 -16.86 2.19 6.22
C ARG A 256 -16.86 0.73 6.70
N PRO A 257 -17.57 -0.23 6.06
CA PRO A 257 -17.64 -1.61 6.56
C PRO A 257 -16.26 -2.29 6.61
N TYR A 258 -15.40 -2.02 5.63
CA TYR A 258 -14.06 -2.60 5.58
C TYR A 258 -13.13 -1.95 6.61
N LEU A 259 -13.30 -0.64 6.84
CA LEU A 259 -12.60 0.06 7.90
C LEU A 259 -13.01 -0.44 9.29
N GLU A 260 -14.30 -0.74 9.50
CA GLU A 260 -14.80 -1.34 10.74
C GLU A 260 -14.20 -2.74 10.97
N GLU A 261 -14.17 -3.59 9.94
CA GLU A 261 -13.49 -4.88 9.99
C GLU A 261 -12.01 -4.71 10.38
N LEU A 262 -11.26 -3.88 9.65
CA LEU A 262 -9.84 -3.62 9.93
C LEU A 262 -9.62 -3.09 11.35
N SER A 263 -10.46 -2.14 11.78
CA SER A 263 -10.44 -1.55 13.12
C SER A 263 -10.62 -2.58 14.23
N THR A 264 -11.43 -3.61 14.03
CA THR A 264 -11.58 -4.66 15.06
C THR A 264 -10.41 -5.66 15.08
N LYS A 265 -9.70 -5.82 13.95
CA LYS A 265 -8.67 -6.87 13.77
C LYS A 265 -7.23 -6.37 13.90
N ALA A 266 -6.96 -5.10 13.60
CA ALA A 266 -5.60 -4.54 13.65
C ALA A 266 -5.12 -4.39 15.10
N ASP A 267 -3.97 -4.98 15.44
CA ASP A 267 -3.30 -4.81 16.74
C ASP A 267 -2.32 -3.62 16.74
N THR A 268 -2.54 -2.67 15.83
CA THR A 268 -1.77 -1.43 15.63
C THR A 268 -2.73 -0.25 15.38
N PHE A 269 -2.20 0.97 15.12
CA PHE A 269 -3.03 2.12 14.78
C PHE A 269 -3.71 1.95 13.42
N VAL A 270 -4.86 2.61 13.22
CA VAL A 270 -5.61 2.53 11.96
C VAL A 270 -5.67 3.87 11.24
N SER A 271 -5.40 3.88 9.94
CA SER A 271 -5.52 5.05 9.07
C SER A 271 -6.64 4.90 8.05
N ALA A 272 -7.24 6.02 7.64
CA ALA A 272 -8.15 6.06 6.50
C ALA A 272 -8.05 7.40 5.77
N HIS A 273 -7.89 7.35 4.46
CA HIS A 273 -7.90 8.53 3.60
C HIS A 273 -8.65 8.24 2.30
N PRO A 274 -9.98 8.35 2.32
CA PRO A 274 -10.83 8.06 1.17
C PRO A 274 -10.74 9.16 0.10
N ASN A 275 -11.28 8.87 -1.09
CA ASN A 275 -11.48 9.89 -2.12
C ASN A 275 -12.59 10.88 -1.72
N ALA A 276 -12.59 12.05 -2.34
CA ALA A 276 -13.69 13.01 -2.29
C ALA A 276 -14.87 12.53 -3.17
N GLY A 277 -15.45 11.38 -2.81
CA GLY A 277 -16.47 10.67 -3.58
C GLY A 277 -15.90 9.84 -4.72
N LEU A 278 -16.80 9.29 -5.54
CA LEU A 278 -16.43 8.61 -6.79
C LEU A 278 -16.22 9.65 -7.90
N PRO A 279 -15.26 9.42 -8.82
CA PRO A 279 -15.06 10.33 -9.95
C PRO A 279 -16.29 10.35 -10.85
N ASN A 280 -16.64 11.53 -11.37
CA ASN A 280 -17.73 11.71 -12.33
C ASN A 280 -17.31 11.24 -13.74
N GLU A 281 -18.20 11.36 -14.73
CA GLU A 281 -17.95 10.94 -16.11
C GLU A 281 -16.74 11.62 -16.77
N PHE A 282 -16.29 12.75 -16.23
CA PHE A 282 -15.12 13.51 -16.68
C PHE A 282 -13.85 13.22 -15.85
N GLY A 283 -13.94 12.33 -14.86
CA GLY A 283 -12.84 12.00 -13.94
C GLY A 283 -12.63 13.03 -12.83
N GLU A 284 -13.57 13.96 -12.63
CA GLU A 284 -13.51 15.00 -11.60
C GLU A 284 -14.22 14.53 -10.32
N TYR A 285 -13.91 15.16 -9.19
CA TYR A 285 -14.47 14.84 -7.88
C TYR A 285 -15.37 15.99 -7.41
N ASP A 286 -16.66 15.71 -7.30
CA ASP A 286 -17.68 16.74 -7.03
C ASP A 286 -18.05 16.88 -5.54
N GLN A 287 -17.59 15.94 -4.69
CA GLN A 287 -17.92 15.97 -3.27
C GLN A 287 -17.30 17.21 -2.61
N THR A 288 -18.11 17.94 -1.86
CA THR A 288 -17.67 19.16 -1.18
C THR A 288 -16.90 18.86 0.12
N PRO A 289 -16.10 19.82 0.64
CA PRO A 289 -15.45 19.69 1.94
C PRO A 289 -16.40 19.34 3.08
N GLU A 290 -17.58 19.97 3.12
CA GLU A 290 -18.58 19.74 4.17
C GLU A 290 -19.19 18.34 4.09
N GLU A 291 -19.49 17.85 2.88
CA GLU A 291 -20.01 16.51 2.66
C GLU A 291 -18.99 15.43 3.04
N MET A 292 -17.75 15.57 2.56
CA MET A 292 -16.68 14.63 2.88
C MET A 292 -16.41 14.61 4.39
N ALA A 293 -16.28 15.77 5.03
CA ALA A 293 -16.05 15.86 6.46
C ALA A 293 -17.19 15.27 7.28
N ALA A 294 -18.46 15.44 6.86
CA ALA A 294 -19.59 14.85 7.56
C ALA A 294 -19.49 13.31 7.61
N ILE A 295 -19.17 12.67 6.49
CA ILE A 295 -19.05 11.20 6.39
C ILE A 295 -17.80 10.73 7.14
N VAL A 296 -16.64 11.33 6.85
CA VAL A 296 -15.35 10.94 7.41
C VAL A 296 -15.30 11.14 8.94
N SER A 297 -16.02 12.14 9.47
CA SER A 297 -16.15 12.33 10.93
C SER A 297 -16.88 11.19 11.63
N GLU A 298 -17.74 10.43 10.93
CA GLU A 298 -18.40 9.26 11.51
C GLU A 298 -17.39 8.17 11.87
N PHE A 299 -16.33 7.99 11.08
CA PHE A 299 -15.28 7.02 11.40
C PHE A 299 -14.62 7.33 12.74
N ALA A 300 -14.35 8.62 12.98
CA ALA A 300 -13.79 9.11 14.23
C ALA A 300 -14.78 9.00 15.39
N GLN A 301 -16.05 9.34 15.18
CA GLN A 301 -17.12 9.20 16.19
C GLN A 301 -17.32 7.75 16.63
N SER A 302 -17.26 6.82 15.66
CA SER A 302 -17.34 5.38 15.88
C SER A 302 -16.05 4.75 16.41
N GLY A 303 -14.99 5.56 16.60
CA GLY A 303 -13.73 5.11 17.17
C GLY A 303 -12.96 4.14 16.26
N LEU A 304 -13.06 4.30 14.94
CA LEU A 304 -12.46 3.40 13.95
C LEU A 304 -11.04 3.79 13.53
N VAL A 305 -10.61 5.02 13.76
CA VAL A 305 -9.37 5.57 13.21
C VAL A 305 -8.48 6.29 14.23
N ASN A 306 -7.19 6.35 13.89
CA ASN A 306 -6.13 7.09 14.58
C ASN A 306 -5.51 8.15 13.67
N ILE A 307 -5.53 7.93 12.35
CA ILE A 307 -5.06 8.86 11.32
C ILE A 307 -6.17 9.01 10.28
N ILE A 308 -6.42 10.23 9.83
CA ILE A 308 -7.45 10.53 8.84
C ILE A 308 -6.95 11.56 7.84
N GLY A 309 -7.21 11.36 6.55
CA GLY A 309 -6.78 12.28 5.49
C GLY A 309 -7.72 12.23 4.29
N GLY A 310 -7.21 12.60 3.13
CA GLY A 310 -7.91 12.48 1.87
C GLY A 310 -6.99 11.95 0.76
N CYS A 311 -7.57 11.32 -0.25
CA CYS A 311 -6.84 10.84 -1.41
C CYS A 311 -7.24 11.66 -2.66
N CYS A 312 -7.70 11.02 -3.74
CA CYS A 312 -8.07 11.70 -4.96
C CYS A 312 -9.26 12.64 -4.75
N GLY A 313 -9.15 13.86 -5.27
CA GLY A 313 -10.16 14.92 -5.15
C GLY A 313 -10.03 15.78 -3.89
N SER A 314 -9.29 15.34 -2.88
CA SER A 314 -9.21 16.05 -1.60
C SER A 314 -8.23 17.23 -1.64
N THR A 315 -8.77 18.45 -1.47
CA THR A 315 -8.01 19.72 -1.44
C THR A 315 -7.70 20.18 -0.01
N PRO A 316 -6.89 21.24 0.19
CA PRO A 316 -6.68 21.84 1.51
C PRO A 316 -7.99 22.24 2.23
N GLU A 317 -9.03 22.64 1.51
CA GLU A 317 -10.35 22.92 2.09
C GLU A 317 -10.98 21.67 2.71
N HIS A 318 -10.86 20.52 2.04
CA HIS A 318 -11.33 19.23 2.56
C HIS A 318 -10.57 18.85 3.83
N ILE A 319 -9.24 18.96 3.81
CA ILE A 319 -8.39 18.63 4.97
C ILE A 319 -8.72 19.53 6.16
N ARG A 320 -8.97 20.83 5.93
CA ARG A 320 -9.41 21.76 6.98
C ARG A 320 -10.75 21.34 7.59
N ALA A 321 -11.73 21.03 6.75
CA ALA A 321 -13.05 20.59 7.20
C ALA A 321 -12.98 19.30 8.02
N ILE A 322 -12.18 18.32 7.56
CA ILE A 322 -11.92 17.06 8.29
C ILE A 322 -11.23 17.34 9.62
N ALA A 323 -10.14 18.12 9.62
CA ALA A 323 -9.37 18.45 10.82
C ALA A 323 -10.22 19.15 11.88
N ASP A 324 -11.09 20.08 11.48
CA ASP A 324 -12.00 20.77 12.39
C ASP A 324 -13.08 19.84 12.92
N ALA A 325 -13.62 18.95 12.09
CA ALA A 325 -14.65 17.99 12.49
C ALA A 325 -14.16 16.98 13.53
N VAL A 326 -12.91 16.49 13.42
CA VAL A 326 -12.39 15.42 14.30
C VAL A 326 -11.58 15.93 15.49
N ARG A 327 -11.30 17.23 15.58
CA ARG A 327 -10.38 17.84 16.57
C ARG A 327 -10.65 17.45 18.03
N SER A 328 -11.93 17.32 18.40
CA SER A 328 -12.36 17.03 19.78
C SER A 328 -12.67 15.55 20.03
N MET A 329 -12.48 14.69 19.03
CA MET A 329 -12.81 13.27 19.10
C MET A 329 -11.65 12.46 19.65
N ALA A 330 -11.97 11.38 20.36
CA ALA A 330 -10.97 10.47 20.89
C ALA A 330 -10.46 9.54 19.77
N PRO A 331 -9.15 9.25 19.73
CA PRO A 331 -8.62 8.28 18.79
C PRO A 331 -9.10 6.86 19.12
N ARG A 332 -9.13 5.98 18.11
CA ARG A 332 -9.38 4.55 18.28
C ARG A 332 -8.45 3.95 19.34
N LYS A 333 -9.01 3.09 20.19
CA LYS A 333 -8.24 2.25 21.10
C LYS A 333 -7.78 0.98 20.39
N ILE A 334 -6.49 0.68 20.46
CA ILE A 334 -5.95 -0.55 19.90
C ILE A 334 -6.50 -1.74 20.71
N PRO A 335 -7.14 -2.73 20.06
CA PRO A 335 -7.68 -3.90 20.75
C PRO A 335 -6.57 -4.83 21.22
N GLU A 336 -6.72 -5.39 22.42
CA GLU A 336 -5.91 -6.52 22.85
C GLU A 336 -6.38 -7.78 22.12
N ARG A 337 -5.45 -8.48 21.44
CA ARG A 337 -5.76 -9.73 20.74
C ARG A 337 -5.07 -10.91 21.39
N SER A 338 -5.79 -12.02 21.46
CA SER A 338 -5.22 -13.31 21.83
C SER A 338 -4.17 -13.74 20.79
N LYS A 339 -3.13 -14.42 21.28
CA LYS A 339 -2.17 -15.09 20.42
C LYS A 339 -2.88 -16.23 19.69
N ALA A 340 -2.76 -16.23 18.36
CA ALA A 340 -3.35 -17.24 17.47
C ALA A 340 -2.44 -17.37 16.24
N CYS A 341 -2.50 -18.53 15.57
CA CYS A 341 -1.91 -18.66 14.24
C CYS A 341 -2.85 -18.02 13.23
N ARG A 342 -2.34 -17.07 12.44
CA ARG A 342 -3.13 -16.30 11.48
C ARG A 342 -2.51 -16.47 10.11
N LEU A 343 -3.24 -17.16 9.24
CA LEU A 343 -2.87 -17.46 7.88
C LEU A 343 -3.77 -16.67 6.92
N SER A 344 -3.38 -16.65 5.65
CA SER A 344 -4.13 -15.97 4.61
C SER A 344 -3.91 -16.66 3.28
N GLY A 345 -5.02 -16.93 2.60
CA GLY A 345 -5.09 -17.02 1.15
C GLY A 345 -5.62 -15.68 0.61
N LEU A 346 -6.72 -15.74 -0.15
CA LEU A 346 -7.58 -14.60 -0.49
C LEU A 346 -8.51 -14.24 0.67
N GLU A 347 -8.80 -15.20 1.57
CA GLU A 347 -9.58 -15.04 2.78
C GLU A 347 -8.71 -15.37 4.02
N PRO A 348 -9.08 -14.87 5.21
CA PRO A 348 -8.32 -15.14 6.41
C PRO A 348 -8.60 -16.56 6.92
N PHE A 349 -7.55 -17.23 7.39
CA PHE A 349 -7.70 -18.48 8.14
C PHE A 349 -7.01 -18.38 9.49
N ASN A 350 -7.80 -18.23 10.54
CA ASN A 350 -7.32 -18.04 11.91
C ASN A 350 -7.49 -19.33 12.74
N ILE A 351 -6.42 -19.79 13.36
CA ILE A 351 -6.39 -20.95 14.25
C ILE A 351 -6.20 -20.45 15.68
N GLU A 352 -7.29 -20.47 16.43
CA GLU A 352 -7.38 -20.04 17.83
C GLU A 352 -7.34 -21.24 18.79
N ALA A 353 -7.34 -20.98 20.10
CA ALA A 353 -7.19 -22.01 21.12
C ALA A 353 -8.35 -23.01 21.17
N ASP A 354 -9.53 -22.63 20.69
CA ASP A 354 -10.76 -23.42 20.63
C ASP A 354 -11.07 -23.93 19.21
N SER A 355 -10.18 -23.71 18.24
CA SER A 355 -10.32 -24.22 16.88
C SER A 355 -10.28 -25.76 16.84
N LEU A 356 -11.05 -26.34 15.92
CA LEU A 356 -11.02 -27.78 15.64
C LEU A 356 -9.73 -28.19 14.94
N PHE A 357 -9.56 -29.50 14.74
CA PHE A 357 -8.45 -30.04 13.96
C PHE A 357 -8.42 -29.43 12.55
N VAL A 358 -7.23 -28.96 12.14
CA VAL A 358 -7.00 -28.35 10.83
C VAL A 358 -6.42 -29.40 9.89
N ASN A 359 -7.13 -29.68 8.80
CA ASN A 359 -6.68 -30.60 7.78
C ASN A 359 -5.77 -29.89 6.77
N VAL A 360 -4.56 -30.42 6.59
CA VAL A 360 -3.63 -30.03 5.53
C VAL A 360 -3.72 -31.08 4.41
N GLY A 361 -4.12 -30.66 3.21
CA GLY A 361 -4.21 -31.52 2.04
C GLY A 361 -2.83 -31.92 1.54
N GLU A 362 -2.53 -33.22 1.53
CA GLU A 362 -1.21 -33.79 1.19
C GLU A 362 -1.06 -34.22 -0.29
N ARG A 363 -2.13 -34.22 -1.10
CA ARG A 363 -2.16 -34.88 -2.42
C ARG A 363 -1.49 -34.08 -3.54
N THR A 364 -1.19 -32.80 -3.31
CA THR A 364 -0.42 -31.89 -4.17
C THR A 364 1.09 -32.07 -3.94
N ASN A 365 1.52 -33.33 -3.91
CA ASN A 365 2.87 -33.74 -3.57
C ASN A 365 3.39 -34.72 -4.63
N VAL A 366 4.43 -34.32 -5.37
CA VAL A 366 5.03 -35.14 -6.44
C VAL A 366 5.59 -36.47 -5.90
N THR A 367 6.08 -36.50 -4.66
CA THR A 367 6.59 -37.74 -4.05
C THR A 367 5.49 -38.63 -3.49
N GLY A 368 4.39 -38.04 -3.00
CA GLY A 368 3.32 -38.73 -2.27
C GLY A 368 2.11 -39.13 -3.11
N SER A 369 1.89 -38.51 -4.28
CA SER A 369 0.67 -38.67 -5.08
C SER A 369 0.98 -39.07 -6.51
N ALA A 370 0.71 -40.34 -6.87
CA ALA A 370 0.97 -40.86 -8.21
C ALA A 370 0.22 -40.10 -9.32
N ARG A 371 -1.02 -39.64 -9.05
CA ARG A 371 -1.79 -38.81 -9.99
C ARG A 371 -1.12 -37.46 -10.18
N PHE A 372 -0.78 -36.76 -9.10
CA PHE A 372 -0.17 -35.43 -9.17
C PHE A 372 1.20 -35.46 -9.83
N LYS A 373 2.06 -36.42 -9.46
CA LYS A 373 3.36 -36.65 -10.10
C LYS A 373 3.24 -36.76 -11.61
N ARG A 374 2.31 -37.60 -12.10
CA ARG A 374 2.12 -37.80 -13.53
C ARG A 374 1.75 -36.49 -14.22
N LEU A 375 0.78 -35.75 -13.67
CA LEU A 375 0.30 -34.49 -14.25
C LEU A 375 1.41 -33.43 -14.31
N ILE A 376 2.20 -33.27 -13.24
CA ILE A 376 3.29 -32.31 -13.20
C ILE A 376 4.42 -32.69 -14.18
N VAL A 377 4.79 -33.97 -14.27
CA VAL A 377 5.82 -34.45 -15.22
C VAL A 377 5.36 -34.34 -16.68
N GLU A 378 4.07 -34.49 -16.94
CA GLU A 378 3.45 -34.31 -18.27
C GLU A 378 3.13 -32.83 -18.58
N GLU A 379 3.48 -31.90 -17.68
CA GLU A 379 3.19 -30.46 -17.76
C GLU A 379 1.69 -30.11 -17.87
N ASP A 380 0.81 -31.02 -17.44
CA ASP A 380 -0.63 -30.82 -17.34
C ASP A 380 -1.00 -30.13 -16.02
N PHE A 381 -0.56 -28.89 -15.88
CA PHE A 381 -0.79 -28.08 -14.67
C PHE A 381 -2.28 -27.76 -14.48
N THR A 382 -3.06 -27.66 -15.55
CA THR A 382 -4.50 -27.39 -15.49
C THR A 382 -5.23 -28.52 -14.75
N THR A 383 -5.02 -29.78 -15.16
CA THR A 383 -5.62 -30.90 -14.43
C THR A 383 -4.95 -31.13 -13.07
N ALA A 384 -3.71 -30.67 -12.85
CA ALA A 384 -3.09 -30.68 -11.54
C ALA A 384 -3.82 -29.75 -10.52
N LEU A 385 -4.39 -28.63 -10.96
CA LEU A 385 -5.21 -27.76 -10.11
C LEU A 385 -6.45 -28.47 -9.57
N GLU A 386 -7.06 -29.36 -10.36
CA GLU A 386 -8.20 -30.16 -9.90
C GLU A 386 -7.85 -31.01 -8.67
N VAL A 387 -6.58 -31.47 -8.55
CA VAL A 387 -6.13 -32.21 -7.36
C VAL A 387 -6.11 -31.31 -6.12
N ALA A 388 -5.76 -30.04 -6.26
CA ALA A 388 -5.82 -29.07 -5.17
C ALA A 388 -7.29 -28.74 -4.83
N LEU A 389 -8.12 -28.47 -5.84
CA LEU A 389 -9.54 -28.16 -5.67
C LEU A 389 -10.30 -29.30 -4.98
N GLU A 390 -10.11 -30.54 -5.43
CA GLU A 390 -10.70 -31.73 -4.80
C GLU A 390 -10.39 -31.80 -3.30
N GLN A 391 -9.19 -31.39 -2.88
CA GLN A 391 -8.83 -31.42 -1.46
C GLN A 391 -9.58 -30.36 -0.67
N VAL A 392 -9.71 -29.14 -1.20
CA VAL A 392 -10.49 -28.07 -0.58
C VAL A 392 -11.96 -28.47 -0.47
N GLU A 393 -12.55 -29.01 -1.55
CA GLU A 393 -13.95 -29.49 -1.56
C GLU A 393 -14.19 -30.63 -0.55
N ASN A 394 -13.17 -31.46 -0.31
CA ASN A 394 -13.22 -32.55 0.68
C ASN A 394 -12.81 -32.11 2.10
N GLY A 395 -12.67 -30.81 2.36
CA GLY A 395 -12.50 -30.25 3.70
C GLY A 395 -11.06 -29.96 4.14
N ALA A 396 -10.09 -29.95 3.22
CA ALA A 396 -8.77 -29.40 3.51
C ALA A 396 -8.86 -27.87 3.64
N GLN A 397 -8.29 -27.33 4.73
CA GLN A 397 -8.26 -25.88 5.01
C GLN A 397 -6.93 -25.26 4.59
N ILE A 398 -5.89 -26.08 4.42
CA ILE A 398 -4.56 -25.70 3.96
C ILE A 398 -4.14 -26.75 2.92
N ILE A 399 -3.41 -26.34 1.89
CA ILE A 399 -2.86 -27.23 0.88
C ILE A 399 -1.33 -27.29 1.03
N ASP A 400 -0.77 -28.49 1.22
CA ASP A 400 0.66 -28.74 1.15
C ASP A 400 1.08 -28.89 -0.31
N ILE A 401 2.15 -28.21 -0.73
CA ILE A 401 2.63 -28.26 -2.11
C ILE A 401 4.08 -28.70 -2.11
N ASN A 402 4.35 -29.82 -2.79
CA ASN A 402 5.69 -30.36 -2.93
C ASN A 402 5.98 -30.71 -4.39
N MET A 403 7.04 -30.10 -4.94
CA MET A 403 7.53 -30.27 -6.31
C MET A 403 8.91 -30.95 -6.36
N ASP A 404 9.33 -31.59 -5.28
CA ASP A 404 10.66 -32.18 -5.16
C ASP A 404 10.71 -33.52 -5.90
N GLU A 405 11.44 -33.56 -7.01
CA GLU A 405 11.67 -34.78 -7.77
C GLU A 405 12.96 -34.62 -8.60
N GLY A 406 13.81 -35.66 -8.64
CA GLY A 406 15.16 -35.54 -9.19
C GLY A 406 15.22 -35.29 -10.71
N MET A 407 14.10 -35.45 -11.42
CA MET A 407 13.99 -35.27 -12.87
C MET A 407 13.24 -33.99 -13.26
N LEU A 408 12.88 -33.15 -12.30
CA LEU A 408 12.04 -31.97 -12.50
C LEU A 408 12.77 -30.69 -12.08
N GLU A 409 12.58 -29.62 -12.84
CA GLU A 409 12.99 -28.27 -12.42
C GLU A 409 12.06 -27.76 -11.31
N SER A 410 12.29 -28.23 -10.08
CA SER A 410 11.43 -28.02 -8.91
C SER A 410 11.08 -26.56 -8.65
N LYS A 411 12.03 -25.65 -8.85
CA LYS A 411 11.80 -24.20 -8.72
C LYS A 411 10.77 -23.70 -9.73
N GLU A 412 10.94 -24.06 -11.00
CA GLU A 412 10.08 -23.58 -12.08
C GLU A 412 8.67 -24.15 -11.96
N ALA A 413 8.54 -25.44 -11.65
CA ALA A 413 7.24 -26.07 -11.43
C ALA A 413 6.51 -25.48 -10.22
N MET A 414 7.23 -25.22 -9.12
CA MET A 414 6.65 -24.58 -7.93
C MET A 414 6.12 -23.19 -8.25
N VAL A 415 6.93 -22.34 -8.90
CA VAL A 415 6.51 -20.97 -9.28
C VAL A 415 5.30 -21.04 -10.22
N ARG A 416 5.35 -21.88 -11.25
CA ARG A 416 4.25 -22.02 -12.21
C ARG A 416 2.96 -22.46 -11.52
N PHE A 417 3.02 -23.49 -10.67
CA PHE A 417 1.83 -24.02 -10.00
C PHE A 417 1.26 -23.04 -8.96
N LEU A 418 2.10 -22.35 -8.18
CA LEU A 418 1.64 -21.32 -7.24
C LEU A 418 0.97 -20.15 -7.97
N ASN A 419 1.54 -19.71 -9.10
CA ASN A 419 0.95 -18.64 -9.91
C ASN A 419 -0.41 -19.03 -10.50
N LEU A 420 -0.58 -20.31 -10.85
CA LEU A 420 -1.86 -20.85 -11.31
C LEU A 420 -2.87 -20.96 -10.17
N ILE A 421 -2.47 -21.48 -9.00
CA ILE A 421 -3.32 -21.53 -7.81
C ILE A 421 -3.83 -20.15 -7.43
N ALA A 422 -2.96 -19.13 -7.48
CA ALA A 422 -3.36 -17.75 -7.17
C ALA A 422 -4.46 -17.21 -8.12
N GLY A 423 -4.59 -17.77 -9.31
CA GLY A 423 -5.64 -17.44 -10.28
C GLY A 423 -6.96 -18.22 -10.07
N GLU A 424 -7.00 -19.18 -9.14
CA GLU A 424 -8.16 -20.02 -8.86
C GLU A 424 -8.73 -19.73 -7.45
N PRO A 425 -9.73 -18.85 -7.32
CA PRO A 425 -10.21 -18.37 -6.02
C PRO A 425 -10.71 -19.47 -5.08
N ASP A 426 -11.30 -20.54 -5.62
CA ASP A 426 -11.80 -21.66 -4.81
C ASP A 426 -10.67 -22.45 -4.12
N ILE A 427 -9.47 -22.45 -4.71
CA ILE A 427 -8.26 -23.06 -4.14
C ILE A 427 -7.55 -22.05 -3.23
N ALA A 428 -7.49 -20.79 -3.67
CA ALA A 428 -6.70 -19.75 -3.02
C ALA A 428 -7.39 -19.06 -1.84
N ARG A 429 -8.69 -19.29 -1.60
CA ARG A 429 -9.43 -18.66 -0.49
C ARG A 429 -8.85 -18.96 0.88
#